data_AF-A0A139CL15-F1
#
_entry.id   AF-A0A139CL15-F1
#
_cell.length_a   1.000
_cell.length_b   1.000
_cell.length_c   1.000
_cell.angle_alpha   90.00
_cell.angle_beta   90.00
_cell.angle_gamma   90.00
#
_symmetry.space_group_name_H-M   'P 1'
#
loop_
_entity.id
_entity.type
_entity.pdbx_description
1 polymer ?
#
loop_
_entity_poly.entity_id
_entity_poly.type
_entity_poly.pdbx_seq_one_letter_code
_entity_poly.pdbx_strand_id
1 'polypeptide(L)'
;MLNEKFIENSEQWLDLMRIVQIDLSVPSIIKEIERLFLDLDPVIAGGVVSDSYLLNQELINERKLSNLDIFIPLGTDDAKVKEILNNKDKVKNLTEVKEEKIDATYSEELVNKRMSFTYGSYKCNLLFCNNRKTKIWDIDITLHQFMYLGGKVYATKLAIADIRAKLLRILNPVNGIKAWKRVIRVKEEYEFNIEEEGAKLLFDYIRWRKENFTSKSKLKEYYYRLISQKKTYGRSLITYLLLNNNYQNDYFID
;
A
#
# COMPACT_ATOMS: atom_id res chain seq x y z
N MET A 1 23.81 -13.29 -22.85
CA MET A 1 22.52 -12.89 -23.48
C MET A 1 21.40 -12.88 -22.46
N LEU A 2 21.52 -12.06 -21.41
CA LEU A 2 20.46 -11.80 -20.43
C LEU A 2 19.80 -10.43 -20.67
N ASN A 3 20.14 -9.72 -21.76
CA ASN A 3 19.95 -8.27 -21.86
C ASN A 3 18.68 -7.83 -22.60
N GLU A 4 18.25 -8.44 -23.71
CA GLU A 4 17.12 -7.87 -24.47
C GLU A 4 15.75 -8.31 -23.95
N LYS A 5 15.57 -9.61 -23.69
CA LYS A 5 14.32 -10.15 -23.12
C LYS A 5 14.03 -9.64 -21.70
N PHE A 6 15.07 -9.26 -20.95
CA PHE A 6 14.94 -8.66 -19.62
C PHE A 6 14.45 -7.21 -19.73
N ILE A 7 15.03 -6.41 -20.63
CA ILE A 7 14.65 -5.01 -20.85
C ILE A 7 13.19 -4.92 -21.33
N GLU A 8 12.80 -5.68 -22.35
CA GLU A 8 11.42 -5.66 -22.87
C GLU A 8 10.37 -6.10 -21.84
N ASN A 9 10.66 -7.14 -21.04
CA ASN A 9 9.76 -7.52 -19.94
C ASN A 9 9.80 -6.49 -18.80
N SER A 10 10.95 -5.86 -18.54
CA SER A 10 11.06 -4.85 -17.48
C SER A 10 10.25 -3.60 -17.80
N GLU A 11 10.20 -3.16 -19.05
CA GLU A 11 9.39 -2.01 -19.47
C GLU A 11 7.90 -2.28 -19.31
N GLN A 12 7.42 -3.48 -19.68
CA GLN A 12 6.02 -3.87 -19.48
C GLN A 12 5.64 -3.90 -18.00
N TRP A 13 6.52 -4.40 -17.14
CA TRP A 13 6.28 -4.44 -15.69
C TRP A 13 6.37 -3.06 -15.04
N LEU A 14 7.32 -2.23 -15.45
CA LEU A 14 7.41 -0.84 -15.00
C LEU A 14 6.17 -0.05 -15.40
N ASP A 15 5.64 -0.28 -16.61
CA ASP A 15 4.36 0.31 -17.02
C ASP A 15 3.21 -0.16 -16.11
N LEU A 16 3.13 -1.46 -15.77
CA LEU A 16 2.12 -1.96 -14.83
C LEU A 16 2.23 -1.31 -13.43
N MET A 17 3.43 -0.94 -12.99
CA MET A 17 3.63 -0.26 -11.70
C MET A 17 3.32 1.25 -11.75
N ARG A 18 3.13 1.82 -12.94
CA ARG A 18 2.78 3.23 -13.13
C ARG A 18 1.47 3.55 -12.43
N ILE A 19 1.46 4.67 -11.73
CA ILE A 19 0.26 5.25 -11.14
C ILE A 19 -0.50 6.01 -12.23
N VAL A 20 -1.78 5.71 -12.37
CA VAL A 20 -2.67 6.39 -13.30
C VAL A 20 -3.84 6.99 -12.55
N GLN A 21 -4.27 8.18 -12.97
CA GLN A 21 -5.54 8.73 -12.54
C GLN A 21 -6.66 7.90 -13.18
N ILE A 22 -7.68 7.57 -12.40
CA ILE A 22 -8.89 6.90 -12.89
C ILE A 22 -10.11 7.76 -12.60
N ASP A 23 -11.09 7.73 -13.50
CA ASP A 23 -12.38 8.34 -13.25
C ASP A 23 -13.22 7.39 -12.38
N LEU A 24 -13.32 7.71 -11.09
CA LEU A 24 -14.01 6.90 -10.12
C LEU A 24 -14.68 7.77 -9.06
N SER A 25 -15.99 7.60 -8.89
CA SER A 25 -16.71 8.22 -7.79
C SER A 25 -16.40 7.51 -6.47
N VAL A 26 -15.91 8.26 -5.49
CA VAL A 26 -15.73 7.78 -4.11
C VAL A 26 -16.91 8.16 -3.21
N PRO A 27 -17.20 7.38 -2.15
CA PRO A 27 -18.24 7.72 -1.19
C PRO A 27 -17.97 9.05 -0.47
N SER A 28 -19.04 9.72 -0.04
CA SER A 28 -18.97 11.03 0.62
C SER A 28 -18.03 11.05 1.83
N ILE A 29 -17.94 9.93 2.56
CA ILE A 29 -17.03 9.80 3.71
C ILE A 29 -15.57 10.08 3.33
N ILE A 30 -15.09 9.65 2.17
CA ILE A 30 -13.71 9.92 1.74
C ILE A 30 -13.51 11.42 1.54
N LYS A 31 -14.49 12.09 0.94
CA LYS A 31 -14.47 13.56 0.74
C LYS A 31 -14.56 14.32 2.07
N GLU A 32 -15.34 13.82 3.02
CA GLU A 32 -15.42 14.39 4.38
C GLU A 32 -14.09 14.28 5.13
N ILE A 33 -13.43 13.13 5.04
CA ILE A 33 -12.10 12.90 5.65
C ILE A 33 -11.02 13.75 4.96
N GLU A 34 -11.02 13.87 3.63
CA GLU A 34 -10.09 14.75 2.91
C GLU A 34 -10.23 16.20 3.40
N ARG A 35 -11.47 16.70 3.49
CA ARG A 35 -11.74 18.06 4.00
C ARG A 35 -11.29 18.25 5.45
N LEU A 36 -11.43 17.22 6.28
CA LEU A 36 -11.02 17.27 7.69
C LEU A 36 -9.53 17.53 7.84
N PHE A 37 -8.71 17.00 6.92
CA PHE A 37 -7.26 17.09 6.97
C PHE A 37 -6.67 17.91 5.81
N LEU A 38 -7.46 18.75 5.14
CA LEU A 38 -7.06 19.43 3.91
C LEU A 38 -5.75 20.21 4.07
N ASP A 39 -5.58 20.90 5.20
CA ASP A 39 -4.38 21.69 5.53
C ASP A 39 -3.13 20.84 5.78
N LEU A 40 -3.27 19.51 5.81
CA LEU A 40 -2.19 18.55 5.99
C LEU A 40 -1.85 17.80 4.70
N ASP A 41 -2.48 18.14 3.57
CA ASP A 41 -2.33 17.47 2.25
C ASP A 41 -2.46 15.93 2.37
N PRO A 42 -3.65 15.42 2.74
CA PRO A 42 -3.84 14.03 3.11
C PRO A 42 -3.90 13.13 1.86
N VAL A 43 -3.34 11.93 1.96
CA VAL A 43 -3.58 10.84 0.99
C VAL A 43 -4.43 9.79 1.67
N ILE A 44 -5.56 9.41 1.07
CA ILE A 44 -6.45 8.38 1.64
C ILE A 44 -6.30 7.12 0.79
N ALA A 45 -6.00 5.98 1.41
CA ALA A 45 -5.92 4.70 0.72
C ALA A 45 -6.63 3.59 1.51
N GLY A 46 -6.56 2.38 0.98
CA GLY A 46 -7.09 1.18 1.61
C GLY A 46 -8.39 0.69 0.97
N GLY A 47 -9.02 -0.26 1.65
CA GLY A 47 -10.12 -1.06 1.09
C GLY A 47 -11.30 -0.22 0.58
N VAL A 48 -11.64 0.88 1.23
CA VAL A 48 -12.81 1.69 0.83
C VAL A 48 -12.66 2.30 -0.58
N VAL A 49 -11.42 2.65 -0.99
CA VAL A 49 -11.17 3.18 -2.34
C VAL A 49 -11.27 2.05 -3.37
N SER A 50 -10.65 0.90 -3.10
CA SER A 50 -10.74 -0.27 -3.98
C SER A 50 -12.16 -0.82 -4.08
N ASP A 51 -12.94 -0.84 -2.99
CA ASP A 51 -14.32 -1.31 -2.97
C ASP A 51 -15.21 -0.45 -3.86
N SER A 52 -14.92 0.85 -3.95
CA SER A 52 -15.62 1.75 -4.85
C SER A 52 -15.34 1.41 -6.32
N TYR A 53 -14.11 1.01 -6.63
CA TYR A 53 -13.75 0.52 -7.96
C TYR A 53 -14.42 -0.84 -8.25
N LEU A 54 -14.39 -1.78 -7.32
CA LEU A 54 -15.05 -3.09 -7.45
C LEU A 54 -16.56 -2.96 -7.67
N LEU A 55 -17.23 -2.04 -6.97
CA LEU A 55 -18.65 -1.72 -7.19
C LEU A 55 -18.89 -1.16 -8.59
N ASN A 56 -18.06 -0.22 -9.04
CA ASN A 56 -18.18 0.36 -10.38
C ASN A 56 -17.95 -0.67 -11.49
N GLN A 57 -17.16 -1.71 -11.22
CA GLN A 57 -16.96 -2.85 -12.12
C GLN A 57 -17.98 -3.98 -11.91
N GLU A 58 -19.00 -3.80 -11.07
CA GLU A 58 -20.04 -4.79 -10.76
C GLU A 58 -19.48 -6.14 -10.25
N LEU A 59 -18.29 -6.10 -9.61
CA LEU A 59 -17.64 -7.29 -9.05
C LEU A 59 -18.13 -7.61 -7.63
N ILE A 60 -18.72 -6.63 -6.97
CA ILE A 60 -19.41 -6.75 -5.67
C ILE A 60 -20.69 -5.92 -5.70
N ASN A 61 -21.64 -6.23 -4.81
CA ASN A 61 -22.94 -5.53 -4.72
C ASN A 61 -23.00 -4.52 -3.56
N GLU A 62 -22.05 -4.59 -2.63
CA GLU A 62 -21.98 -3.72 -1.46
C GLU A 62 -20.51 -3.47 -1.09
N ARG A 63 -20.22 -2.32 -0.48
CA ARG A 63 -18.88 -2.09 0.09
C ARG A 63 -18.70 -2.99 1.31
N LYS A 64 -17.54 -3.61 1.43
CA LYS A 64 -17.15 -4.21 2.71
C LYS A 64 -16.71 -3.06 3.63
N LEU A 65 -17.07 -3.13 4.91
CA LEU A 65 -16.74 -2.08 5.89
C LEU A 65 -15.23 -2.09 6.20
N SER A 66 -14.44 -1.64 5.24
CA SER A 66 -12.99 -1.62 5.27
C SER A 66 -12.47 -0.44 6.10
N ASN A 67 -11.28 -0.60 6.68
CA ASN A 67 -10.59 0.50 7.36
C ASN A 67 -10.19 1.58 6.34
N LEU A 68 -10.16 2.84 6.78
CA LEU A 68 -9.59 3.96 6.05
C LEU A 68 -8.17 4.22 6.55
N ASP A 69 -7.19 4.16 5.65
CA ASP A 69 -5.81 4.53 5.95
C ASP A 69 -5.55 5.94 5.40
N ILE A 70 -5.20 6.86 6.29
CA ILE A 70 -5.03 8.29 5.99
C ILE A 70 -3.56 8.62 6.23
N PHE A 71 -2.83 8.97 5.18
CA PHE A 71 -1.41 9.29 5.24
C PHE A 71 -1.22 10.80 5.27
N ILE A 72 -0.49 11.27 6.29
CA ILE A 72 -0.14 12.68 6.49
C ILE A 72 1.38 12.84 6.66
N PRO A 73 1.93 14.07 6.47
CA PRO A 73 3.35 14.34 6.65
C PRO A 73 3.87 13.89 8.03
N LEU A 74 5.09 13.34 8.06
CA LEU A 74 5.73 12.93 9.30
C LEU A 74 5.96 14.08 10.29
N GLY A 75 6.32 15.25 9.78
CA GLY A 75 6.58 16.45 10.59
C GLY A 75 5.32 17.17 11.09
N THR A 76 4.14 16.59 10.91
CA THR A 76 2.89 17.16 11.43
C THR A 76 2.88 17.15 12.95
N ASP A 77 2.50 18.28 13.55
CA ASP A 77 2.32 18.43 14.99
C ASP A 77 1.13 17.59 15.49
N ASP A 78 1.43 16.70 16.46
CA ASP A 78 0.45 15.82 17.09
C ASP A 78 -0.66 16.61 17.80
N ALA A 79 -0.37 17.81 18.34
CA ALA A 79 -1.35 18.66 19.00
C ALA A 79 -2.36 19.23 17.99
N LYS A 80 -1.88 19.73 16.84
CA LYS A 80 -2.73 20.21 15.73
C LYS A 80 -3.69 19.12 15.23
N VAL A 81 -3.22 17.88 15.13
CA VAL A 81 -4.08 16.74 14.73
C VAL A 81 -5.16 16.47 15.76
N LYS A 82 -4.81 16.47 17.05
CA LYS A 82 -5.80 16.29 18.13
C LYS A 82 -6.84 17.40 18.14
N GLU A 83 -6.45 18.65 17.89
CA GLU A 83 -7.38 19.77 17.77
C GLU A 83 -8.38 19.58 16.61
N ILE A 84 -7.89 19.21 15.42
CA ILE A 84 -8.74 18.90 14.26
C ILE A 84 -9.79 17.83 14.59
N LEU A 85 -9.38 16.79 15.34
CA LEU A 85 -10.22 15.63 15.64
C LEU A 85 -11.18 15.84 16.81
N ASN A 86 -10.75 16.51 17.89
CA ASN A 86 -11.57 16.73 19.09
C ASN A 86 -12.76 17.66 18.83
N ASN A 87 -12.66 18.54 17.82
CA ASN A 87 -13.70 19.51 17.49
C ASN A 87 -14.77 18.96 16.53
N LYS A 88 -14.92 17.63 16.41
CA LYS A 88 -15.82 16.99 15.44
C LYS A 88 -16.72 15.94 16.05
N ASP A 89 -18.04 16.17 15.99
CA ASP A 89 -19.08 15.31 16.57
C ASP A 89 -19.07 13.86 16.04
N LYS A 90 -18.56 13.64 14.82
CA LYS A 90 -18.48 12.32 14.18
C LYS A 90 -17.28 11.49 14.64
N VAL A 91 -16.31 12.09 15.35
CA VAL A 91 -15.09 11.42 15.80
C VAL A 91 -15.34 10.74 17.16
N LYS A 92 -15.00 9.44 17.23
CA LYS A 92 -15.09 8.63 18.45
C LYS A 92 -13.84 7.76 18.61
N ASN A 93 -13.62 7.21 19.81
CA ASN A 93 -12.56 6.24 20.08
C ASN A 93 -11.15 6.70 19.65
N LEU A 94 -10.86 7.99 19.81
CA LEU A 94 -9.55 8.55 19.48
C LEU A 94 -8.48 7.92 20.37
N THR A 95 -7.46 7.33 19.76
CA THR A 95 -6.30 6.81 20.47
C THR A 95 -5.20 7.86 20.57
N GLU A 96 -4.29 7.68 21.52
CA GLU A 96 -3.04 8.42 21.51
C GLU A 96 -2.20 8.10 20.26
N VAL A 97 -1.29 9.02 19.94
CA VAL A 97 -0.26 8.80 18.91
C VAL A 97 0.72 7.76 19.45
N LYS A 98 0.93 6.68 18.70
CA LYS A 98 1.88 5.62 19.03
C LYS A 98 2.99 5.61 17.98
N GLU A 99 4.23 5.53 18.44
CA GLU A 99 5.35 5.24 17.56
C GLU A 99 5.26 3.79 17.08
N GLU A 100 5.31 3.59 15.76
CA GLU A 100 5.33 2.28 15.15
C GLU A 100 6.81 1.86 15.03
N LYS A 101 7.28 1.05 15.98
CA LYS A 101 8.56 0.35 15.83
C LYS A 101 8.39 -0.77 14.82
N ILE A 102 8.52 -0.45 13.54
CA ILE A 102 8.54 -1.49 12.51
C ILE A 102 9.93 -2.13 12.55
N ASP A 103 10.04 -3.32 13.13
CA ASP A 103 11.24 -4.19 13.10
C ASP A 103 11.50 -4.77 11.68
N ALA A 104 11.43 -3.92 10.66
CA ALA A 104 11.87 -4.24 9.31
C ALA A 104 12.98 -3.26 8.96
N THR A 105 14.20 -3.79 8.79
CA THR A 105 15.46 -3.08 8.48
C THR A 105 15.45 -2.20 7.23
N TYR A 106 14.32 -2.09 6.53
CA TYR A 106 14.13 -1.28 5.32
C TYR A 106 12.97 -0.29 5.42
N SER A 107 12.37 -0.10 6.62
CA SER A 107 11.02 0.45 6.75
C SER A 107 10.83 1.44 7.91
N GLU A 108 11.91 2.04 8.42
CA GLU A 108 11.80 3.31 9.17
C GLU A 108 11.20 4.44 8.29
N GLU A 109 10.99 4.17 6.99
CA GLU A 109 10.28 5.03 6.04
C GLU A 109 8.78 4.73 5.87
N LEU A 110 8.25 3.62 6.41
CA LEU A 110 6.90 3.15 6.06
C LEU A 110 5.80 3.93 6.78
N VAL A 111 5.79 3.91 8.11
CA VAL A 111 4.92 4.70 8.98
C VAL A 111 5.67 4.82 10.31
N ASN A 112 5.93 6.03 10.78
CA ASN A 112 6.67 6.24 12.03
C ASN A 112 5.75 6.43 13.22
N LYS A 113 4.60 7.06 13.00
CA LYS A 113 3.58 7.24 14.03
C LYS A 113 2.22 6.83 13.49
N ARG A 114 1.38 6.34 14.38
CA ARG A 114 0.00 6.01 14.09
C ARG A 114 -0.92 6.54 15.17
N MET A 115 -2.06 7.04 14.74
CA MET A 115 -3.23 7.31 15.57
C MET A 115 -4.43 6.59 14.95
N SER A 116 -5.40 6.21 15.75
CA SER A 116 -6.63 5.59 15.27
C SER A 116 -7.84 6.29 15.87
N PHE A 117 -8.92 6.36 15.10
CA PHE A 117 -10.19 6.91 15.53
C PHE A 117 -11.32 6.27 14.72
N THR A 118 -12.56 6.47 15.17
CA THR A 118 -13.76 6.13 14.42
C THR A 118 -14.38 7.41 13.89
N TYR A 119 -14.76 7.44 12.61
CA TYR A 119 -15.52 8.53 12.00
C TYR A 119 -16.82 7.98 11.44
N GLY A 120 -17.95 8.30 12.09
CA GLY A 120 -19.22 7.63 11.80
C GLY A 120 -19.13 6.13 12.12
N SER A 121 -19.26 5.27 11.11
CA SER A 121 -19.11 3.82 11.22
C SER A 121 -17.74 3.29 10.77
N TYR A 122 -16.85 4.17 10.28
CA TYR A 122 -15.57 3.75 9.70
C TYR A 122 -14.43 3.84 10.72
N LYS A 123 -13.65 2.78 10.82
CA LYS A 123 -12.37 2.81 11.53
C LYS A 123 -11.31 3.47 10.65
N CYS A 124 -10.72 4.54 11.16
CA CYS A 124 -9.70 5.32 10.50
C CYS A 124 -8.36 5.13 11.20
N ASN A 125 -7.31 4.88 10.42
CA ASN A 125 -5.93 4.91 10.86
C ASN A 125 -5.26 6.14 10.24
N LEU A 126 -4.79 7.05 11.08
CA LEU A 126 -3.97 8.17 10.67
C LEU A 126 -2.50 7.77 10.79
N LEU A 127 -1.79 7.82 9.67
CA LEU A 127 -0.45 7.28 9.48
C LEU A 127 0.51 8.43 9.12
N PHE A 128 1.49 8.69 9.98
CA PHE A 128 2.48 9.74 9.80
C PHE A 128 3.69 9.14 9.06
N CYS A 129 3.99 9.68 7.88
CA CYS A 129 5.03 9.12 7.03
C CYS A 129 5.72 10.15 6.14
N ASN A 130 6.92 9.81 5.69
CA ASN A 130 7.57 10.47 4.56
C ASN A 130 6.99 9.91 3.26
N ASN A 131 7.04 10.70 2.18
CA ASN A 131 6.65 10.26 0.83
C ASN A 131 5.21 9.70 0.74
N ARG A 132 4.24 10.32 1.42
CA ARG A 132 2.83 9.88 1.45
C ARG A 132 2.21 9.58 0.08
N LYS A 133 2.60 10.33 -0.95
CA LYS A 133 2.08 10.19 -2.34
C LYS A 133 2.54 8.90 -3.04
N THR A 134 3.57 8.23 -2.53
CA THR A 134 4.08 6.96 -3.10
C THR A 134 3.70 5.75 -2.26
N LYS A 135 2.94 5.93 -1.16
CA LYS A 135 2.56 4.86 -0.22
C LYS A 135 1.72 3.76 -0.87
N ILE A 136 1.07 4.05 -1.99
CA ILE A 136 0.32 3.07 -2.77
C ILE A 136 1.17 1.84 -3.14
N TRP A 137 2.47 2.02 -3.40
CA TRP A 137 3.37 0.90 -3.71
C TRP A 137 3.78 0.07 -2.48
N ASP A 138 3.61 0.58 -1.26
CA ASP A 138 3.92 -0.14 -0.01
C ASP A 138 2.83 -1.13 0.39
N ILE A 139 1.67 -1.07 -0.26
CA ILE A 139 0.53 -1.91 0.08
C ILE A 139 0.81 -3.35 -0.39
N ASP A 140 0.60 -4.29 0.53
CA ASP A 140 1.02 -5.69 0.39
C ASP A 140 0.18 -6.50 -0.60
N ILE A 141 -1.06 -6.10 -0.87
CA ILE A 141 -2.00 -6.75 -1.81
C ILE A 141 -2.39 -5.74 -2.89
N THR A 142 -2.24 -6.12 -4.17
CA THR A 142 -2.52 -5.23 -5.32
C THR A 142 -3.96 -4.72 -5.36
N LEU A 143 -4.92 -5.52 -4.91
CA LEU A 143 -6.33 -5.12 -4.77
C LEU A 143 -6.50 -3.77 -4.06
N HIS A 144 -5.67 -3.49 -3.07
CA HIS A 144 -5.76 -2.29 -2.24
C HIS A 144 -4.87 -1.14 -2.74
N GLN A 145 -4.19 -1.26 -3.88
CA GLN A 145 -3.35 -0.22 -4.45
C GLN A 145 -4.17 0.84 -5.20
N PHE A 146 -5.04 1.50 -4.43
CA PHE A 146 -5.86 2.64 -4.82
C PHE A 146 -5.69 3.74 -3.78
N MET A 147 -5.60 4.99 -4.24
CA MET A 147 -5.52 6.16 -3.36
C MET A 147 -6.37 7.30 -3.88
N TYR A 148 -6.82 8.13 -2.97
CA TYR A 148 -7.55 9.36 -3.22
C TYR A 148 -6.75 10.55 -2.68
N LEU A 149 -6.50 11.52 -3.55
CA LEU A 149 -5.69 12.70 -3.28
C LEU A 149 -6.17 13.87 -4.14
N GLY A 150 -6.50 15.00 -3.50
CA GLY A 150 -6.81 16.25 -4.19
C GLY A 150 -8.03 16.12 -5.10
N GLY A 151 -9.10 15.50 -4.60
CA GLY A 151 -10.34 15.29 -5.38
C GLY A 151 -10.29 14.17 -6.40
N LYS A 152 -9.15 13.48 -6.56
CA LYS A 152 -8.91 12.52 -7.65
C LYS A 152 -8.53 11.14 -7.11
N VAL A 153 -8.91 10.10 -7.86
CA VAL A 153 -8.52 8.72 -7.57
C VAL A 153 -7.36 8.32 -8.47
N TYR A 154 -6.41 7.62 -7.87
CA TYR A 154 -5.26 7.04 -8.54
C TYR A 154 -5.13 5.56 -8.17
N ALA A 155 -4.63 4.76 -9.10
CA ALA A 155 -4.34 3.36 -8.88
C ALA A 155 -3.07 2.96 -9.65
N THR A 156 -2.43 1.86 -9.26
CA THR A 156 -1.43 1.26 -10.15
C THR A 156 -2.15 0.57 -11.32
N LYS A 157 -1.58 0.62 -12.52
CA LYS A 157 -2.11 -0.13 -13.67
C LYS A 157 -2.21 -1.64 -13.35
N LEU A 158 -1.30 -2.13 -12.52
CA LEU A 158 -1.26 -3.49 -12.04
C LEU A 158 -2.50 -3.85 -11.22
N ALA A 159 -2.89 -3.01 -10.26
CA ALA A 159 -4.11 -3.23 -9.47
C ALA A 159 -5.36 -3.34 -10.34
N ILE A 160 -5.45 -2.47 -11.36
CA ILE A 160 -6.54 -2.49 -12.34
C ILE A 160 -6.54 -3.82 -13.13
N ALA A 161 -5.37 -4.25 -13.60
CA ALA A 161 -5.22 -5.50 -14.35
C ALA A 161 -5.56 -6.72 -13.48
N ASP A 162 -5.08 -6.76 -12.25
CA ASP A 162 -5.32 -7.86 -11.30
C ASP A 162 -6.80 -7.95 -10.92
N ILE A 163 -7.49 -6.82 -10.71
CA ILE A 163 -8.94 -6.81 -10.47
C ILE A 163 -9.71 -7.39 -11.65
N ARG A 164 -9.37 -6.99 -12.89
CA ARG A 164 -10.01 -7.55 -14.09
C ARG A 164 -9.79 -9.05 -14.23
N ALA A 165 -8.62 -9.54 -13.82
CA ALA A 165 -8.28 -10.96 -13.82
C ALA A 165 -8.81 -11.72 -12.59
N LYS A 166 -9.49 -11.03 -11.64
CA LYS A 166 -9.88 -11.57 -10.32
C LYS A 166 -8.71 -12.25 -9.60
N LEU A 167 -7.56 -11.59 -9.60
CA LEU A 167 -6.30 -12.09 -9.06
C LEU A 167 -5.90 -11.30 -7.80
N LEU A 168 -5.48 -12.00 -6.75
CA LEU A 168 -4.84 -11.45 -5.55
C LEU A 168 -3.34 -11.69 -5.64
N ARG A 169 -2.62 -10.64 -6.01
CA ARG A 169 -1.15 -10.63 -6.02
C ARG A 169 -0.62 -10.01 -4.74
N ILE A 170 0.36 -10.67 -4.15
CA ILE A 170 1.12 -10.19 -2.99
C ILE A 170 2.35 -9.46 -3.52
N LEU A 171 2.63 -8.25 -3.05
CA LEU A 171 3.82 -7.49 -3.45
C LEU A 171 4.80 -7.26 -2.30
N ASN A 172 4.45 -6.42 -1.32
CA ASN A 172 5.41 -5.98 -0.30
C ASN A 172 5.00 -6.40 1.11
N PRO A 173 5.04 -7.71 1.45
CA PRO A 173 4.59 -8.19 2.75
C PRO A 173 5.60 -7.87 3.85
N VAL A 174 5.41 -6.76 4.57
CA VAL A 174 6.24 -6.36 5.72
C VAL A 174 6.26 -7.45 6.81
N ASN A 175 5.11 -8.10 7.02
CA ASN A 175 4.98 -9.24 7.93
C ASN A 175 4.27 -10.38 7.19
N GLY A 176 5.02 -11.42 6.86
CA GLY A 176 4.51 -12.48 5.99
C GLY A 176 3.28 -13.21 6.54
N ILE A 177 3.24 -13.48 7.86
CA ILE A 177 2.10 -14.15 8.49
C ILE A 177 0.86 -13.25 8.49
N LYS A 178 1.01 -11.96 8.84
CA LYS A 178 -0.11 -11.01 8.83
C LYS A 178 -0.62 -10.76 7.41
N ALA A 179 0.29 -10.65 6.44
CA ALA A 179 -0.06 -10.51 5.03
C ALA A 179 -0.84 -11.74 4.53
N TRP A 180 -0.38 -12.96 4.85
CA TRP A 180 -1.11 -14.18 4.48
C TRP A 180 -2.52 -14.24 5.06
N LYS A 181 -2.69 -13.92 6.35
CA LYS A 181 -4.03 -13.83 6.97
C LYS A 181 -4.94 -12.83 6.25
N ARG A 182 -4.38 -11.71 5.80
CA ARG A 182 -5.11 -10.70 5.02
C ARG A 182 -5.50 -11.22 3.64
N VAL A 183 -4.60 -11.92 2.94
CA VAL A 183 -4.86 -12.52 1.63
C VAL A 183 -6.00 -13.55 1.72
N ILE A 184 -5.99 -14.44 2.71
CA ILE A 184 -7.08 -15.40 2.92
C ILE A 184 -8.40 -14.70 3.17
N ARG A 185 -8.43 -13.71 4.07
CA ARG A 185 -9.65 -12.93 4.33
C ARG A 185 -10.19 -12.25 3.07
N VAL A 186 -9.31 -11.60 2.29
CA VAL A 186 -9.69 -10.94 1.04
C VAL A 186 -10.17 -11.97 0.01
N LYS A 187 -9.56 -13.16 -0.05
CA LYS A 187 -10.04 -14.26 -0.90
C LYS A 187 -11.46 -14.66 -0.53
N GLU A 188 -11.76 -14.80 0.75
CA GLU A 188 -13.10 -15.15 1.25
C GLU A 188 -14.11 -14.03 1.00
N GLU A 189 -13.70 -12.76 1.12
CA GLU A 189 -14.57 -11.59 0.94
C GLU A 189 -14.96 -11.32 -0.52
N TYR A 190 -14.05 -11.56 -1.47
CA TYR A 190 -14.19 -11.18 -2.88
C TYR A 190 -14.16 -12.35 -3.86
N GLU A 191 -13.86 -13.56 -3.41
CA GLU A 191 -13.76 -14.78 -4.23
C GLU A 191 -12.69 -14.73 -5.34
N PHE A 192 -11.64 -13.94 -5.14
CA PHE A 192 -10.53 -13.85 -6.10
C PHE A 192 -9.57 -15.04 -5.97
N ASN A 193 -8.84 -15.32 -7.05
CA ASN A 193 -7.79 -16.33 -7.07
C ASN A 193 -6.49 -15.77 -6.53
N ILE A 194 -5.76 -16.54 -5.73
CA ILE A 194 -4.45 -16.11 -5.24
C ILE A 194 -3.42 -16.43 -6.33
N GLU A 195 -2.53 -15.48 -6.62
CA GLU A 195 -1.39 -15.76 -7.49
C GLU A 195 -0.44 -16.78 -6.82
N GLU A 196 -0.30 -17.95 -7.45
CA GLU A 196 0.49 -19.07 -6.91
C GLU A 196 1.96 -18.71 -6.68
N GLU A 197 2.58 -18.01 -7.63
CA GLU A 197 4.00 -17.62 -7.53
C GLU A 197 4.23 -16.66 -6.35
N GLY A 198 3.41 -15.61 -6.23
CA GLY A 198 3.47 -14.67 -5.11
C GLY A 198 3.23 -15.35 -3.75
N ALA A 199 2.30 -16.30 -3.68
CA ALA A 199 2.04 -17.08 -2.46
C ALA A 199 3.23 -17.97 -2.09
N LYS A 200 3.82 -18.68 -3.06
CA LYS A 200 5.01 -19.52 -2.85
C LYS A 200 6.17 -18.69 -2.28
N LEU A 201 6.41 -17.52 -2.86
CA LEU A 201 7.46 -16.60 -2.40
C LEU A 201 7.21 -16.10 -0.96
N LEU A 202 5.96 -15.80 -0.62
CA LEU A 202 5.57 -15.44 0.74
C LEU A 202 5.86 -16.59 1.74
N PHE A 203 5.53 -17.83 1.38
CA PHE A 203 5.80 -18.99 2.25
C PHE A 203 7.29 -19.27 2.39
N ASP A 204 8.05 -19.13 1.31
CA ASP A 204 9.51 -19.21 1.34
C ASP A 204 10.10 -18.17 2.31
N TYR A 205 9.57 -16.94 2.31
CA TYR A 205 9.99 -15.88 3.23
C TYR A 205 9.66 -16.23 4.69
N ILE A 206 8.44 -16.72 4.95
CA ILE A 206 8.02 -17.14 6.29
C ILE A 206 8.92 -18.26 6.81
N ARG A 207 9.21 -19.27 5.98
CA ARG A 207 10.10 -20.38 6.31
C ARG A 207 11.52 -19.89 6.59
N TRP A 208 12.08 -19.11 5.67
CA TRP A 208 13.42 -18.55 5.81
C TRP A 208 13.57 -17.74 7.11
N ARG A 209 12.56 -16.91 7.46
CA ARG A 209 12.60 -16.10 8.69
C ARG A 209 12.64 -16.99 9.94
N LYS A 210 11.86 -18.08 9.97
CA LYS A 210 11.89 -19.03 11.10
C LYS A 210 13.25 -19.70 11.27
N GLU A 211 13.93 -20.00 10.17
CA GLU A 211 15.22 -20.70 10.16
C GLU A 211 16.44 -19.80 10.43
N ASN A 212 16.38 -18.51 10.04
CA ASN A 212 17.54 -17.60 10.03
C ASN A 212 17.43 -16.42 11.01
N PHE A 213 16.64 -16.57 12.09
CA PHE A 213 16.35 -15.51 13.08
C PHE A 213 17.59 -14.85 13.72
N THR A 214 18.79 -15.43 13.53
CA THR A 214 20.06 -15.00 14.15
C THR A 214 21.00 -14.20 13.24
N SER A 215 20.70 -14.00 11.95
CA SER A 215 21.65 -13.36 11.00
C SER A 215 20.98 -12.31 10.10
N LYS A 216 21.21 -11.02 10.40
CA LYS A 216 20.80 -9.87 9.57
C LYS A 216 21.43 -9.88 8.17
N SER A 217 22.62 -10.46 7.99
CA SER A 217 23.32 -10.52 6.70
C SER A 217 22.62 -11.39 5.66
N LYS A 218 21.98 -12.50 6.08
CA LYS A 218 21.25 -13.40 5.19
C LYS A 218 19.91 -12.85 4.68
N LEU A 219 19.32 -11.88 5.41
CA LEU A 219 18.09 -11.19 4.98
C LEU A 219 18.33 -10.35 3.73
N LYS A 220 19.48 -9.66 3.68
CA LYS A 220 19.92 -8.87 2.53
C LYS A 220 20.10 -9.78 1.31
N GLU A 221 20.79 -10.91 1.43
CA GLU A 221 20.93 -11.90 0.35
C GLU A 221 19.60 -12.53 -0.09
N TYR A 222 18.67 -12.77 0.82
CA TYR A 222 17.33 -13.30 0.49
C TYR A 222 16.48 -12.29 -0.29
N TYR A 223 16.51 -11.00 0.09
CA TYR A 223 15.90 -9.93 -0.70
C TYR A 223 16.64 -9.70 -2.02
N TYR A 224 17.97 -9.78 -2.05
CA TYR A 224 18.74 -9.79 -3.30
C TYR A 224 18.31 -10.96 -4.19
N ARG A 225 18.06 -12.16 -3.64
CA ARG A 225 17.49 -13.30 -4.36
C ARG A 225 16.05 -13.06 -4.82
N LEU A 226 15.17 -12.49 -4.00
CA LEU A 226 13.80 -12.14 -4.38
C LEU A 226 13.75 -11.08 -5.49
N ILE A 227 14.67 -10.11 -5.44
CA ILE A 227 14.86 -9.07 -6.45
C ILE A 227 15.54 -9.65 -7.71
N SER A 228 16.47 -10.60 -7.56
CA SER A 228 17.25 -11.18 -8.67
C SER A 228 16.62 -12.41 -9.33
N GLN A 229 15.63 -13.07 -8.71
CA GLN A 229 15.03 -14.33 -9.19
C GLN A 229 13.69 -14.17 -9.92
N LYS A 230 13.43 -13.01 -10.54
CA LYS A 230 12.43 -12.74 -11.61
C LYS A 230 11.15 -12.01 -11.17
N LYS A 231 10.83 -10.98 -11.98
CA LYS A 231 9.50 -10.53 -12.45
C LYS A 231 8.42 -10.03 -11.48
N THR A 232 8.67 -9.91 -10.20
CA THR A 232 7.66 -9.38 -9.27
C THR A 232 8.32 -8.41 -8.29
N TYR A 233 7.58 -7.42 -7.80
CA TYR A 233 7.98 -6.48 -6.73
C TYR A 233 8.58 -5.12 -7.17
N GLY A 234 7.69 -4.24 -7.61
CA GLY A 234 7.98 -2.86 -8.04
C GLY A 234 8.36 -1.86 -6.95
N ARG A 235 8.88 -2.26 -5.79
CA ARG A 235 9.56 -1.32 -4.89
C ARG A 235 10.96 -1.79 -4.51
N SER A 236 11.16 -3.08 -4.28
CA SER A 236 12.51 -3.63 -4.04
C SER A 236 13.38 -3.58 -5.30
N LEU A 237 12.82 -3.86 -6.49
CA LEU A 237 13.53 -3.72 -7.77
C LEU A 237 13.67 -2.24 -8.19
N ILE A 238 12.63 -1.42 -7.99
CA ILE A 238 12.66 0.01 -8.34
C ILE A 238 13.62 0.79 -7.43
N THR A 239 13.54 0.61 -6.11
CA THR A 239 14.49 1.22 -5.15
C THR A 239 15.92 0.73 -5.40
N TYR A 240 16.14 -0.54 -5.78
CA TYR A 240 17.46 -1.05 -6.14
C TYR A 240 18.01 -0.48 -7.45
N LEU A 241 17.19 -0.37 -8.50
CA LEU A 241 17.58 0.21 -9.79
C LEU A 241 17.82 1.72 -9.71
N LEU A 242 17.02 2.45 -8.92
CA LEU A 242 17.21 3.89 -8.66
C LEU A 242 18.51 4.16 -7.87
N LEU A 243 18.87 3.29 -6.92
CA LEU A 243 20.07 3.48 -6.08
C LEU A 243 21.38 3.06 -6.76
N ASN A 244 21.38 2.08 -7.66
CA ASN A 244 22.63 1.51 -8.20
C ASN A 244 23.00 1.93 -9.63
N ASN A 245 22.08 2.51 -10.40
CA ASN A 245 22.33 2.87 -11.81
C ASN A 245 22.31 4.38 -12.09
N ASN A 246 22.40 5.25 -11.08
CA ASN A 246 22.29 6.71 -11.27
C ASN A 246 21.06 7.12 -12.10
N TYR A 247 19.96 6.38 -12.02
CA TYR A 247 18.69 6.83 -12.55
C TYR A 247 18.23 8.00 -11.67
N GLN A 248 18.58 9.22 -12.07
CA GLN A 248 17.78 10.39 -11.75
C GLN A 248 16.35 10.03 -12.16
N ASN A 249 15.45 10.07 -11.20
CA ASN A 249 14.07 9.69 -11.43
C ASN A 249 13.39 10.86 -12.17
N ASP A 250 13.57 10.90 -13.50
CA ASP A 250 13.05 11.94 -14.39
C ASP A 250 11.51 12.01 -14.43
N TYR A 251 10.81 11.13 -13.68
CA TYR A 251 9.36 11.21 -13.48
C TYR A 251 8.92 12.38 -12.58
N PHE A 252 9.88 13.10 -11.97
CA PHE A 252 9.68 14.32 -11.21
C PHE A 252 10.79 15.34 -11.54
N ILE A 253 10.84 15.79 -12.79
CA ILE A 253 11.39 17.11 -13.11
C ILE A 253 10.19 18.07 -13.09
N ASP A 254 10.39 19.25 -12.47
CA ASP A 254 9.41 20.33 -12.32
C ASP A 254 8.56 20.62 -13.59
#